data_AF-A0A0D9NRV8-F1
#
_entry.id   AF-A0A0D9NRV8-F1
#
_cell.length_a   1.000
_cell.length_b   1.000
_cell.length_c   1.000
_cell.angle_alpha   90.00
_cell.angle_beta   90.00
_cell.angle_gamma   90.00
#
_symmetry.space_group_name_H-M   'P 1'
#
loop_
_entity.id
_entity.type
_entity.pdbx_description
1 polymer ?
#
loop_
_entity_poly.entity_id
_entity_poly.type
_entity_poly.pdbx_seq_one_letter_code
_entity_poly.pdbx_strand_id
1 'polypeptide(L)'
;MDEVKPQCGNKGGGEETEYDLPLHVAGLFVVLFMSCLGCGFPVAAKKIKWLKIPPKVFFACKHFGTGVLIATAFVHLLPTAFMSLGDPCLPDLFIKDYPPLPGVIMMGSLFVLFVIEMWLNSKTGGHSHGGPTGAGLTDHQHGAGQPQAHSRGLQHPHPPATVHGQAIVHQNPAMASDVKSPSSDYDRNSFGEKSFDDRTLHNYYDYNDKANRLSTMPAWFIAFYEQYVRQHTEIMDALRYPKDGSKPVDEEKAQVTVTEYAVEDEEPVDQTLLQKMSTNITLLEGGILFHSVFVGMTVSITTEGFIILLVAISFHQLFEGLGLGSRIAAVPYPKTSFRPWLLVLAFGTTAPIGQAIGLLTRNTYDPDSAFGLIIVGVFNAISSGLLIYAALVDLLAEDFLSEEANQLMGGKDKAKAFGWVLLGALGMSIVGAFA
;
A
#
# COMPACT_ATOMS: atom_id res chain seq x y z
N MET A 1 1.12 -48.32 -6.88
CA MET A 1 0.32 -48.03 -8.08
C MET A 1 0.43 -46.54 -8.26
N ASP A 2 1.22 -46.08 -9.22
CA ASP A 2 1.26 -44.66 -9.54
C ASP A 2 -0.14 -44.27 -10.03
N GLU A 3 -0.73 -43.30 -9.33
CA GLU A 3 -2.07 -42.81 -9.58
C GLU A 3 -2.11 -42.22 -11.00
N VAL A 4 -2.90 -42.81 -11.90
CA VAL A 4 -3.00 -42.36 -13.29
C VAL A 4 -3.57 -40.96 -13.30
N LYS A 5 -2.78 -39.98 -13.76
CA LYS A 5 -3.21 -38.58 -13.80
C LYS A 5 -4.35 -38.35 -14.78
N PRO A 6 -5.29 -37.44 -14.45
CA PRO A 6 -6.31 -37.04 -15.41
C PRO A 6 -5.65 -36.32 -16.60
N GLN A 7 -6.23 -36.48 -17.79
CA GLN A 7 -5.76 -35.80 -18.99
C GLN A 7 -6.14 -34.31 -18.93
N CYS A 8 -5.18 -33.43 -19.24
CA CYS A 8 -5.47 -32.00 -19.43
C CYS A 8 -6.21 -31.79 -20.76
N GLY A 9 -7.12 -30.84 -20.78
CA GLY A 9 -7.89 -30.48 -21.96
C GLY A 9 -9.04 -31.44 -22.28
N ASN A 10 -9.97 -30.91 -23.06
CA ASN A 10 -11.18 -31.50 -23.62
C ASN A 10 -11.93 -32.49 -22.71
N LYS A 11 -12.65 -31.97 -21.71
CA LYS A 11 -13.82 -32.65 -21.12
C LYS A 11 -15.00 -32.56 -22.09
N GLY A 12 -14.94 -33.32 -23.19
CA GLY A 12 -16.02 -33.44 -24.17
C GLY A 12 -17.25 -34.19 -23.64
N GLY A 13 -18.02 -33.58 -22.75
CA GLY A 13 -19.22 -34.22 -22.18
C GLY A 13 -20.29 -33.31 -21.58
N GLY A 14 -20.18 -31.98 -21.75
CA GLY A 14 -21.30 -31.05 -21.49
C GLY A 14 -22.20 -30.93 -22.72
N GLU A 15 -23.49 -30.66 -22.54
CA GLU A 15 -24.41 -30.35 -23.65
C GLU A 15 -23.77 -29.32 -24.59
N GLU A 16 -23.85 -29.53 -25.91
CA GLU A 16 -23.44 -28.54 -26.90
C GLU A 16 -24.35 -27.31 -26.76
N THR A 17 -23.96 -26.37 -25.89
CA THR A 17 -24.57 -25.05 -25.85
C THR A 17 -24.22 -24.34 -27.15
N GLU A 18 -25.25 -23.96 -27.91
CA GLU A 18 -25.08 -23.32 -29.20
C GLU A 18 -24.28 -22.02 -29.05
N TYR A 19 -23.19 -21.89 -29.80
CA TYR A 19 -22.30 -20.73 -29.70
C TYR A 19 -22.87 -19.53 -30.46
N ASP A 20 -23.39 -18.54 -29.74
CA ASP A 20 -23.91 -17.30 -30.32
C ASP A 20 -22.79 -16.30 -30.67
N LEU A 21 -22.21 -16.45 -31.86
CA LEU A 21 -21.15 -15.53 -32.33
C LEU A 21 -21.56 -14.05 -32.32
N PRO A 22 -22.76 -13.63 -32.79
CA PRO A 22 -23.15 -12.22 -32.75
C PRO A 22 -23.22 -11.66 -31.33
N LEU A 23 -23.60 -12.49 -30.37
CA LEU A 23 -23.71 -12.10 -28.96
C LEU A 23 -22.33 -11.88 -28.33
N HIS A 24 -21.35 -12.74 -28.63
CA HIS A 24 -19.97 -12.57 -28.20
C HIS A 24 -19.32 -11.34 -28.83
N VAL A 25 -19.59 -11.08 -30.11
CA VAL A 25 -19.14 -9.87 -30.80
C VAL A 25 -19.77 -8.61 -30.18
N ALA A 26 -21.06 -8.64 -29.85
CA ALA A 26 -21.70 -7.54 -29.11
C ALA A 26 -21.07 -7.33 -27.73
N GLY A 27 -20.78 -8.42 -27.01
CA GLY A 27 -20.09 -8.40 -25.73
C GLY A 27 -18.72 -7.72 -25.79
N LEU A 28 -17.96 -7.92 -26.87
CA LEU A 28 -16.69 -7.23 -27.09
C LEU A 28 -16.85 -5.70 -27.11
N PHE A 29 -17.85 -5.18 -27.81
CA PHE A 29 -18.11 -3.75 -27.85
C PHE A 29 -18.61 -3.20 -26.50
N VAL A 30 -19.37 -3.99 -25.75
CA VAL A 30 -19.81 -3.64 -24.40
C VAL A 30 -18.60 -3.52 -23.46
N VAL A 31 -17.72 -4.52 -23.45
CA VAL A 31 -16.49 -4.50 -22.64
C VAL A 31 -15.63 -3.32 -23.03
N LEU A 32 -15.34 -3.11 -24.32
CA LEU A 32 -14.57 -1.95 -24.81
C LEU A 32 -15.14 -0.62 -24.28
N PHE A 33 -16.45 -0.43 -24.39
CA PHE A 33 -17.12 0.78 -23.93
C PHE A 33 -16.95 0.96 -22.41
N MET A 34 -17.21 -0.09 -21.62
CA MET A 34 -17.11 -0.01 -20.16
C MET A 34 -15.67 0.21 -19.67
N SER A 35 -14.67 -0.42 -20.30
CA SER A 35 -13.25 -0.20 -20.00
C SER A 35 -12.84 1.24 -20.26
N CYS A 36 -13.18 1.77 -21.44
CA CYS A 36 -12.86 3.14 -21.83
C CYS A 36 -13.60 4.15 -20.95
N LEU A 37 -14.84 3.86 -20.56
CA LEU A 37 -15.61 4.71 -19.65
C LEU A 37 -14.97 4.73 -18.25
N GLY A 38 -14.64 3.57 -17.69
CA GLY A 38 -14.06 3.45 -16.35
C GLY A 38 -12.72 4.17 -16.23
N CYS A 39 -11.79 3.89 -17.15
CA CYS A 39 -10.45 4.49 -17.13
C CYS A 39 -10.44 5.94 -17.66
N GLY A 40 -11.25 6.22 -18.67
CA GLY A 40 -11.33 7.56 -19.27
C GLY A 40 -12.02 8.58 -18.39
N PHE A 41 -12.98 8.20 -17.56
CA PHE A 41 -13.77 9.14 -16.76
C PHE A 41 -12.92 9.98 -15.79
N PRO A 42 -12.05 9.42 -14.92
CA PRO A 42 -11.22 10.24 -14.02
C PRO A 42 -10.21 11.12 -14.77
N VAL A 43 -9.67 10.64 -15.90
CA VAL A 43 -8.71 11.37 -16.73
C VAL A 43 -9.40 12.55 -17.43
N ALA A 44 -10.57 12.31 -18.00
CA ALA A 44 -11.41 13.33 -18.63
C ALA A 44 -11.87 14.37 -17.61
N ALA A 45 -12.27 13.95 -16.41
CA ALA A 45 -12.68 14.83 -15.32
C ALA A 45 -11.61 15.85 -14.92
N LYS A 46 -10.33 15.47 -14.96
CA LYS A 46 -9.23 16.39 -14.65
C LYS A 46 -8.85 17.30 -15.81
N LYS A 47 -8.95 16.83 -17.07
CA LYS A 47 -8.48 17.58 -18.25
C LYS A 47 -9.55 18.42 -18.94
N ILE A 48 -10.83 18.05 -18.88
CA ILE A 48 -11.91 18.71 -19.61
C ILE A 48 -12.57 19.78 -18.72
N LYS A 49 -12.37 21.05 -19.05
CA LYS A 49 -12.86 22.21 -18.26
C LYS A 49 -14.38 22.28 -18.07
N TRP A 50 -15.16 21.65 -18.95
CA TRP A 50 -16.62 21.61 -18.85
C TRP A 50 -17.12 20.58 -17.81
N LEU A 51 -16.31 19.55 -17.52
CA LEU A 51 -16.65 18.50 -16.55
C LEU A 51 -16.14 18.87 -15.15
N LYS A 52 -16.78 19.86 -14.51
CA LYS A 52 -16.42 20.29 -13.15
C LYS A 52 -16.86 19.26 -12.11
N ILE A 53 -16.04 18.24 -11.85
CA ILE A 53 -16.32 17.24 -10.82
C ILE A 53 -15.93 17.79 -9.45
N PRO A 54 -16.82 17.70 -8.43
CA PRO A 54 -16.49 18.15 -7.08
C PRO A 54 -15.32 17.34 -6.49
N PRO A 55 -14.39 17.97 -5.74
CA PRO A 55 -13.21 17.28 -5.18
C PRO A 55 -13.54 16.05 -4.34
N LYS A 56 -14.71 16.03 -3.69
CA LYS A 56 -15.20 14.89 -2.91
C LYS A 56 -15.42 13.62 -3.75
N VAL A 57 -15.83 13.76 -5.01
CA VAL A 57 -16.02 12.63 -5.93
C VAL A 57 -14.67 12.11 -6.39
N PHE A 58 -13.72 12.99 -6.73
CA PHE A 58 -12.36 12.58 -7.07
C PHE A 58 -11.68 11.85 -5.91
N PHE A 59 -11.84 12.37 -4.69
CA PHE A 59 -11.38 11.72 -3.47
C PHE A 59 -11.98 10.32 -3.30
N ALA A 60 -13.31 10.18 -3.45
CA ALA A 60 -13.99 8.88 -3.37
C ALA A 60 -13.48 7.91 -4.44
N CYS A 61 -13.42 8.32 -5.71
CA CYS A 61 -12.94 7.48 -6.82
C CYS A 61 -11.49 7.02 -6.62
N LYS A 62 -10.60 7.90 -6.16
CA LYS A 62 -9.19 7.57 -5.89
C LYS A 62 -9.06 6.44 -4.87
N HIS A 63 -9.74 6.57 -3.74
CA HIS A 63 -9.63 5.60 -2.64
C HIS A 63 -10.44 4.32 -2.92
N PHE A 64 -11.62 4.44 -3.53
CA PHE A 64 -12.37 3.30 -4.05
C PHE A 64 -11.50 2.47 -5.01
N GLY A 65 -10.82 3.15 -5.93
CA GLY A 65 -9.88 2.56 -6.87
C GLY A 65 -8.77 1.74 -6.21
N THR A 66 -8.16 2.25 -5.14
CA THR A 66 -7.15 1.49 -4.36
C THR A 66 -7.73 0.17 -3.86
N GLY A 67 -8.93 0.21 -3.29
CA GLY A 67 -9.61 -1.00 -2.81
C GLY A 67 -9.87 -2.02 -3.91
N VAL A 68 -10.33 -1.55 -5.08
CA VAL A 68 -10.54 -2.38 -6.27
C VAL A 68 -9.25 -3.07 -6.68
N LEU A 69 -8.13 -2.35 -6.80
CA LEU A 69 -6.85 -2.94 -7.22
C LEU A 69 -6.33 -3.98 -6.21
N ILE A 70 -6.46 -3.71 -4.90
CA ILE A 70 -6.11 -4.67 -3.84
C ILE A 70 -6.95 -5.95 -4.00
N ALA A 71 -8.27 -5.81 -4.14
CA ALA A 71 -9.15 -6.96 -4.32
C ALA A 71 -8.90 -7.71 -5.62
N THR A 72 -8.61 -7.01 -6.73
CA THR A 72 -8.24 -7.63 -8.00
C THR A 72 -7.05 -8.57 -7.80
N ALA A 73 -6.00 -8.08 -7.14
CA ALA A 73 -4.80 -8.87 -6.91
C ALA A 73 -5.05 -10.09 -6.00
N PHE A 74 -5.69 -9.89 -4.84
CA PHE A 74 -5.85 -10.95 -3.84
C PHE A 74 -7.01 -11.92 -4.10
N VAL A 75 -8.11 -11.44 -4.68
CA VAL A 75 -9.36 -12.22 -4.83
C VAL A 75 -9.50 -12.79 -6.23
N HIS A 76 -8.86 -12.17 -7.23
CA HIS A 76 -9.04 -12.60 -8.62
C HIS A 76 -7.74 -13.15 -9.24
N LEU A 77 -6.63 -12.39 -9.21
CA LEU A 77 -5.38 -12.82 -9.84
C LEU A 77 -4.72 -13.98 -9.09
N LEU A 78 -4.52 -13.80 -7.79
CA LEU A 78 -3.83 -14.80 -6.97
C LEU A 78 -4.59 -16.14 -6.95
N PRO A 79 -5.91 -16.19 -6.68
CA PRO A 79 -6.62 -17.45 -6.64
C PRO A 79 -6.68 -18.13 -8.01
N THR A 80 -6.87 -17.36 -9.09
CA THR A 80 -6.79 -17.91 -10.46
C THR A 80 -5.43 -18.53 -10.74
N ALA A 81 -4.34 -17.91 -10.30
CA ALA A 81 -3.02 -18.48 -10.43
C ALA A 81 -2.86 -19.82 -9.71
N PHE A 82 -3.40 -19.94 -8.50
CA PHE A 82 -3.41 -21.18 -7.73
C PHE A 82 -4.33 -22.25 -8.34
N MET A 83 -5.50 -21.87 -8.86
CA MET A 83 -6.41 -22.81 -9.50
C MET A 83 -5.83 -23.36 -10.80
N SER A 84 -5.24 -22.52 -11.65
CA SER A 84 -4.68 -22.97 -12.94
C SER A 84 -3.42 -23.82 -12.77
N LEU A 85 -2.47 -23.41 -11.92
CA LEU A 85 -1.24 -24.19 -11.70
C LEU A 85 -1.46 -25.40 -10.76
N GLY A 86 -2.51 -25.39 -9.95
CA GLY A 86 -2.88 -26.48 -9.07
C GLY A 86 -3.76 -27.56 -9.71
N ASP A 87 -4.03 -27.50 -11.02
CA ASP A 87 -4.90 -28.47 -11.69
C ASP A 87 -4.31 -29.89 -11.60
N PRO A 88 -5.09 -30.91 -11.16
CA PRO A 88 -4.63 -32.29 -11.03
C PRO A 88 -3.99 -32.91 -12.28
N CYS A 89 -4.27 -32.37 -13.46
CA CYS A 89 -3.75 -32.86 -14.73
C CYS A 89 -2.27 -32.44 -14.98
N LEU A 90 -1.78 -31.43 -14.26
CA LEU A 90 -0.42 -30.90 -14.42
C LEU A 90 0.66 -31.80 -13.77
N PRO A 91 1.97 -31.57 -14.05
CA PRO A 91 3.07 -32.31 -13.44
C PRO A 91 3.07 -32.25 -11.90
N ASP A 92 3.62 -33.28 -11.24
CA ASP A 92 3.60 -33.40 -9.77
C ASP A 92 4.34 -32.25 -9.08
N LEU A 93 5.25 -31.60 -9.79
CA LEU A 93 5.92 -30.38 -9.36
C LEU A 93 4.94 -29.33 -8.82
N PHE A 94 3.83 -29.10 -9.53
CA PHE A 94 2.89 -28.05 -9.19
C PHE A 94 1.85 -28.46 -8.14
N ILE A 95 1.62 -29.76 -7.93
CA ILE A 95 0.47 -30.27 -7.17
C ILE A 95 0.89 -31.03 -5.91
N LYS A 96 2.02 -31.75 -5.96
CA LYS A 96 2.49 -32.63 -4.88
C LYS A 96 3.84 -32.15 -4.33
N ASP A 97 4.81 -31.86 -5.19
CA ASP A 97 6.16 -31.52 -4.74
C ASP A 97 6.26 -30.08 -4.22
N TYR A 98 5.59 -29.13 -4.88
CA TYR A 98 5.60 -27.72 -4.47
C TYR A 98 4.31 -26.93 -4.84
N PRO A 99 3.16 -27.24 -4.21
CA PRO A 99 1.89 -26.49 -4.40
C PRO A 99 1.98 -24.97 -4.25
N PRO A 100 2.83 -24.40 -3.37
CA PRO A 100 2.98 -22.96 -3.24
C PRO A 100 3.70 -22.24 -4.40
N LEU A 101 4.02 -22.92 -5.51
CA LEU A 101 4.75 -22.33 -6.64
C LEU A 101 4.15 -21.02 -7.18
N PRO A 102 2.82 -20.86 -7.34
CA PRO A 102 2.23 -19.60 -7.76
C PRO A 102 2.58 -18.45 -6.80
N GLY A 103 2.60 -18.73 -5.49
CA GLY A 103 3.02 -17.79 -4.46
C GLY A 103 4.49 -17.40 -4.57
N VAL A 104 5.37 -18.33 -4.96
CA VAL A 104 6.79 -18.02 -5.23
C VAL A 104 6.96 -17.14 -6.45
N ILE A 105 6.23 -17.41 -7.54
CA ILE A 105 6.25 -16.58 -8.75
C ILE A 105 5.77 -15.15 -8.42
N MET A 106 4.66 -15.05 -7.68
CA MET A 106 4.12 -13.79 -7.18
C MET A 106 5.16 -13.03 -6.33
N MET A 107 5.74 -13.69 -5.32
CA MET A 107 6.76 -13.09 -4.46
C MET A 107 8.00 -12.64 -5.26
N GLY A 108 8.44 -13.46 -6.22
CA GLY A 108 9.55 -13.13 -7.11
C GLY A 108 9.27 -11.86 -7.93
N SER A 109 8.09 -11.74 -8.51
CA SER A 109 7.70 -10.54 -9.27
C SER A 109 7.62 -9.28 -8.40
N LEU A 110 7.15 -9.41 -7.15
CA LEU A 110 7.14 -8.32 -6.17
C LEU A 110 8.56 -7.84 -5.85
N PHE A 111 9.49 -8.75 -5.59
CA PHE A 111 10.88 -8.36 -5.33
C PHE A 111 11.57 -7.76 -6.56
N VAL A 112 11.28 -8.28 -7.75
CA VAL A 112 11.78 -7.69 -9.00
C VAL A 112 11.29 -6.26 -9.14
N LEU A 113 10.00 -6.00 -8.87
CA LEU A 113 9.45 -4.65 -8.91
C LEU A 113 10.11 -3.73 -7.88
N PHE A 114 10.27 -4.20 -6.64
CA PHE A 114 10.98 -3.47 -5.59
C PHE A 114 12.42 -3.12 -6.00
N VAL A 115 13.15 -4.06 -6.62
CA VAL A 115 14.51 -3.81 -7.12
C VAL A 115 14.51 -2.78 -8.25
N ILE A 116 13.54 -2.85 -9.16
CA ILE A 116 13.37 -1.85 -10.24
C ILE A 116 13.13 -0.47 -9.62
N GLU A 117 12.24 -0.35 -8.64
CA GLU A 117 11.97 0.93 -7.97
C GLU A 117 13.16 1.46 -7.20
N MET A 118 13.85 0.60 -6.44
CA MET A 118 15.08 0.96 -5.74
C MET A 118 16.14 1.48 -6.72
N TRP A 119 16.29 0.82 -7.87
CA TRP A 119 17.21 1.25 -8.92
C TRP A 119 16.79 2.60 -9.53
N LEU A 120 15.50 2.77 -9.85
CA LEU A 120 14.96 4.04 -10.37
C LEU A 120 15.17 5.18 -9.38
N ASN A 121 14.87 4.95 -8.09
CA ASN A 121 15.06 5.91 -7.01
C ASN A 121 16.53 6.28 -6.80
N SER A 122 17.45 5.33 -6.92
CA SER A 122 18.89 5.60 -6.83
C SER A 122 19.40 6.51 -7.95
N LYS A 123 18.79 6.45 -9.14
CA LYS A 123 19.23 7.18 -10.33
C LYS A 123 18.65 8.59 -10.44
N THR A 124 17.56 8.86 -9.71
CA THR A 124 16.81 10.11 -9.75
C THR A 124 17.11 11.05 -8.57
N GLY A 125 18.13 10.73 -7.77
CA GLY A 125 18.76 11.69 -6.85
C GLY A 125 17.87 12.20 -5.72
N GLY A 126 17.61 11.37 -4.70
CA GLY A 126 17.06 11.83 -3.43
C GLY A 126 18.18 12.20 -2.44
N HIS A 127 18.22 13.44 -1.96
CA HIS A 127 19.01 13.81 -0.80
C HIS A 127 18.37 13.20 0.46
N SER A 128 18.73 11.97 0.79
CA SER A 128 18.32 11.33 2.05
C SER A 128 19.24 11.79 3.19
N HIS A 129 18.68 12.53 4.14
CA HIS A 129 19.29 12.72 5.45
C HIS A 129 18.91 11.52 6.33
N GLY A 130 19.89 10.64 6.57
CA GLY A 130 19.74 9.47 7.44
C GLY A 130 19.59 8.16 6.66
N GLY A 131 20.71 7.60 6.22
CA GLY A 131 20.73 6.33 5.51
C GLY A 131 20.38 5.13 6.41
N PRO A 132 19.87 4.02 5.81
CA PRO A 132 19.46 2.79 6.51
C PRO A 132 20.61 2.04 7.20
N THR A 133 21.85 2.48 6.99
CA THR A 133 23.06 1.96 7.65
C THR A 133 23.26 2.50 9.06
N GLY A 134 22.43 3.43 9.53
CA GLY A 134 22.58 4.02 10.87
C GLY A 134 23.83 4.91 11.01
N ALA A 135 24.50 5.24 9.90
CA ALA A 135 25.74 6.04 9.91
C ALA A 135 25.54 7.52 10.36
N GLY A 136 24.30 7.92 10.66
CA GLY A 136 23.96 9.21 11.27
C GLY A 136 23.70 9.16 12.78
N LEU A 137 23.82 8.00 13.44
CA LEU A 137 23.58 7.87 14.89
C LEU A 137 24.83 8.11 15.75
N THR A 138 25.98 8.40 15.13
CA THR A 138 27.23 8.73 15.83
C THR A 138 27.80 10.06 15.36
N ASP A 139 27.08 11.16 15.56
CA ASP A 139 27.79 12.43 15.70
C ASP A 139 27.06 13.39 16.65
N HIS A 140 27.10 13.03 17.94
CA HIS A 140 27.07 14.03 18.99
C HIS A 140 28.24 13.82 19.95
N GLN A 141 29.20 14.72 19.80
CA GLN A 141 30.12 15.25 20.82
C GLN A 141 31.38 14.44 21.12
N HIS A 142 32.52 14.88 20.55
CA HIS A 142 33.56 15.59 21.30
C HIS A 142 34.56 16.26 20.34
N GLY A 143 34.56 17.59 20.28
CA GLY A 143 35.60 18.35 19.59
C GLY A 143 35.21 19.78 19.31
N ALA A 144 35.55 20.69 20.24
CA ALA A 144 35.53 22.12 19.98
C ALA A 144 36.50 22.45 18.82
N GLY A 145 35.98 22.94 17.71
CA GLY A 145 36.74 23.43 16.56
C GLY A 145 35.98 24.57 15.89
N GLN A 146 36.63 25.72 15.82
CA GLN A 146 36.08 27.03 15.41
C GLN A 146 35.44 27.08 14.01
N PRO A 147 34.53 28.04 13.76
CA PRO A 147 34.07 28.38 12.42
C PRO A 147 35.13 29.19 11.66
N GLN A 148 35.67 28.66 10.56
CA GLN A 148 36.43 29.46 9.58
C GLN A 148 35.48 30.05 8.55
N ALA A 149 35.11 31.32 8.79
CA ALA A 149 34.57 32.21 7.77
C ALA A 149 35.71 32.71 6.89
N HIS A 150 35.63 32.46 5.59
CA HIS A 150 36.43 33.17 4.60
C HIS A 150 35.92 34.62 4.49
N SER A 151 36.69 35.58 4.99
CA SER A 151 36.57 36.98 4.56
C SER A 151 37.91 37.71 4.66
N ARG A 152 38.15 38.47 3.60
CA ARG A 152 39.36 39.22 3.26
C ARG A 152 39.70 40.31 4.28
N GLY A 153 41.00 40.43 4.56
CA GLY A 153 41.72 41.71 4.54
C GLY A 153 41.60 42.62 5.77
N LEU A 154 42.76 42.84 6.41
CA LEU A 154 43.32 44.12 6.87
C LEU A 154 44.01 44.01 8.25
N GLN A 155 45.31 44.29 8.17
CA GLN A 155 46.30 44.55 9.22
C GLN A 155 45.79 45.51 10.33
N HIS A 156 46.11 45.23 11.60
CA HIS A 156 46.96 46.08 12.47
C HIS A 156 47.10 45.53 13.92
N PRO A 157 48.16 45.93 14.66
CA PRO A 157 48.74 45.16 15.78
C PRO A 157 48.36 45.67 17.19
N HIS A 158 48.49 44.80 18.20
CA HIS A 158 48.58 45.17 19.62
C HIS A 158 49.92 44.72 20.23
N PRO A 159 50.55 45.54 21.11
CA PRO A 159 51.63 45.09 21.99
C PRO A 159 51.12 44.69 23.40
N PRO A 160 51.91 43.96 24.22
CA PRO A 160 51.45 43.39 25.49
C PRO A 160 51.96 44.16 26.73
N ALA A 161 51.17 44.10 27.82
CA ALA A 161 51.60 44.24 29.21
C ALA A 161 50.44 43.84 30.16
N THR A 162 50.51 43.51 31.47
CA THR A 162 51.48 42.95 32.45
C THR A 162 50.76 43.03 33.83
N VAL A 163 50.62 41.91 34.56
CA VAL A 163 50.73 41.72 36.05
C VAL A 163 49.64 42.17 37.08
N HIS A 164 49.48 41.27 38.08
CA HIS A 164 48.95 41.35 39.48
C HIS A 164 47.45 41.51 39.73
N GLY A 165 46.82 40.88 40.74
CA GLY A 165 47.26 40.06 41.88
C GLY A 165 46.15 40.02 42.96
N GLN A 166 46.32 39.12 43.95
CA GLN A 166 45.68 39.06 45.28
C GLN A 166 44.41 38.21 45.54
N ALA A 167 44.53 37.48 46.65
CA ALA A 167 43.62 36.51 47.26
C ALA A 167 43.02 37.09 48.55
N ILE A 168 41.83 36.63 48.96
CA ILE A 168 41.34 36.68 50.35
C ILE A 168 40.56 35.38 50.69
N VAL A 169 40.87 34.86 51.88
CA VAL A 169 40.34 33.69 52.59
C VAL A 169 39.21 34.13 53.53
N HIS A 170 38.17 33.30 53.76
CA HIS A 170 37.49 33.30 55.07
C HIS A 170 36.83 31.94 55.44
N GLN A 171 36.98 31.59 56.71
CA GLN A 171 36.60 30.37 57.45
C GLN A 171 35.14 30.32 57.95
N ASN A 172 34.66 29.09 58.25
CA ASN A 172 33.47 28.65 59.02
C ASN A 172 33.62 28.83 60.55
N PRO A 173 32.54 28.82 61.39
CA PRO A 173 32.03 27.59 62.06
C PRO A 173 30.54 27.51 62.55
N ALA A 174 30.06 26.25 62.71
CA ALA A 174 29.10 25.59 63.64
C ALA A 174 27.88 26.27 64.34
N MET A 175 26.68 25.63 64.29
CA MET A 175 25.88 25.08 65.43
C MET A 175 24.49 24.50 65.00
N ALA A 176 23.94 23.60 65.84
CA ALA A 176 22.90 22.58 65.61
C ALA A 176 21.41 23.03 65.73
N SER A 177 20.48 22.18 65.25
CA SER A 177 19.17 21.82 65.90
C SER A 177 18.33 20.84 65.05
N ASP A 178 17.73 19.85 65.72
CA ASP A 178 16.78 18.82 65.26
C ASP A 178 15.49 19.35 64.60
N VAL A 179 14.85 18.57 63.71
CA VAL A 179 13.38 18.32 63.68
C VAL A 179 13.06 17.06 62.82
N LYS A 180 12.06 16.31 63.29
CA LYS A 180 11.66 14.91 63.06
C LYS A 180 10.47 14.78 62.10
N SER A 181 10.39 13.65 61.38
CA SER A 181 9.28 13.20 60.51
C SER A 181 7.95 12.93 61.24
N PRO A 182 6.83 12.80 60.51
CA PRO A 182 5.77 11.88 60.91
C PRO A 182 5.24 10.96 59.78
N SER A 183 5.04 9.70 60.15
CA SER A 183 4.19 8.70 59.52
C SER A 183 2.76 8.75 60.13
N SER A 184 1.72 8.40 59.36
CA SER A 184 0.40 8.07 59.91
C SER A 184 -0.33 7.04 59.05
N ASP A 185 -0.69 5.94 59.73
CA ASP A 185 -1.66 4.88 59.39
C ASP A 185 -3.10 5.39 59.25
N TYR A 186 -3.97 4.49 58.72
CA TYR A 186 -5.44 4.27 58.90
C TYR A 186 -6.06 3.84 57.54
N ASP A 187 -6.91 2.84 57.37
CA ASP A 187 -7.51 1.84 58.26
C ASP A 187 -8.12 0.68 57.41
N ARG A 188 -8.32 -0.48 58.04
CA ARG A 188 -8.80 -1.74 57.42
C ARG A 188 -10.27 -1.97 57.74
N ASN A 189 -11.12 -2.24 56.73
CA ASN A 189 -12.48 -2.76 56.96
C ASN A 189 -12.73 -4.07 56.21
N SER A 190 -13.00 -5.12 56.99
CA SER A 190 -13.39 -6.47 56.61
C SER A 190 -14.90 -6.60 56.73
N PHE A 191 -15.57 -7.24 55.76
CA PHE A 191 -16.93 -7.79 55.93
C PHE A 191 -17.17 -8.97 54.99
N GLY A 192 -17.52 -10.13 55.57
CA GLY A 192 -18.51 -11.05 54.98
C GLY A 192 -18.01 -12.40 54.47
N GLU A 193 -17.67 -13.31 55.38
CA GLU A 193 -17.52 -14.74 55.10
C GLU A 193 -18.92 -15.42 55.06
N LYS A 194 -19.27 -16.06 53.93
CA LYS A 194 -20.37 -17.02 53.84
C LYS A 194 -19.91 -18.26 53.06
N SER A 195 -19.96 -19.39 53.76
CA SER A 195 -19.72 -20.77 53.33
C SER A 195 -20.67 -21.24 52.21
N PHE A 196 -20.17 -21.92 51.16
CA PHE A 196 -20.57 -23.29 50.74
C PHE A 196 -19.89 -23.73 49.41
N ASP A 197 -19.68 -25.05 49.29
CA ASP A 197 -19.32 -25.90 48.12
C ASP A 197 -17.84 -26.13 47.71
N ASP A 198 -17.30 -27.20 48.30
CA ASP A 198 -16.08 -27.95 48.01
C ASP A 198 -16.21 -28.84 46.75
N ARG A 199 -16.55 -28.22 45.60
CA ARG A 199 -16.59 -28.92 44.30
C ARG A 199 -15.95 -28.16 43.14
N THR A 200 -15.48 -26.93 43.37
CA THR A 200 -14.98 -26.03 42.33
C THR A 200 -13.46 -25.88 42.31
N LEU A 201 -12.75 -26.44 43.31
CA LEU A 201 -11.30 -26.25 43.44
C LEU A 201 -10.45 -27.18 42.56
N HIS A 202 -11.05 -28.18 41.92
CA HIS A 202 -10.29 -29.12 41.05
C HIS A 202 -10.24 -28.71 39.57
N ASN A 203 -10.96 -27.67 39.16
CA ASN A 203 -10.96 -27.16 37.77
C ASN A 203 -10.14 -25.87 37.57
N TYR A 204 -9.49 -25.35 38.62
CA TYR A 204 -8.67 -24.13 38.50
C TYR A 204 -7.17 -24.40 38.28
N TYR A 205 -6.70 -25.63 38.56
CA TYR A 205 -5.29 -26.00 38.36
C TYR A 205 -4.98 -26.60 36.97
N ASP A 206 -5.99 -26.90 36.15
CA ASP A 206 -5.78 -27.49 34.80
C ASP A 206 -5.73 -26.45 33.67
N TYR A 207 -6.08 -25.19 33.94
CA TYR A 207 -6.02 -24.12 32.92
C TYR A 207 -4.64 -23.45 32.82
N ASN A 208 -3.85 -23.50 33.90
CA ASN A 208 -2.53 -22.86 33.96
C ASN A 208 -1.43 -23.66 33.23
N ASP A 209 -1.60 -24.98 33.05
CA ASP A 209 -0.62 -25.81 32.34
C ASP A 209 -0.79 -25.74 30.80
N LYS A 210 -1.98 -25.33 30.31
CA LYS A 210 -2.22 -25.02 28.90
C LYS A 210 -1.82 -23.60 28.49
N ALA A 211 -1.88 -22.63 29.42
CA ALA A 211 -1.46 -21.25 29.15
C ALA A 211 0.07 -21.11 29.05
N ASN A 212 0.85 -21.91 29.81
CA ASN A 212 2.31 -21.92 29.74
C ASN A 212 2.90 -22.66 28.52
N ARG A 213 2.05 -23.26 27.67
CA ARG A 213 2.48 -23.91 26.41
C ARG A 213 2.15 -23.11 25.14
N LEU A 214 1.55 -21.93 25.23
CA LEU A 214 1.33 -21.06 24.07
C LEU A 214 2.13 -19.75 24.19
N SER A 215 3.09 -19.60 23.27
CA SER A 215 3.86 -18.39 22.94
C SER A 215 5.09 -18.07 23.82
N THR A 216 6.13 -18.91 23.73
CA THR A 216 7.50 -18.39 23.91
C THR A 216 7.85 -17.56 22.68
N MET A 217 7.65 -16.23 22.78
CA MET A 217 8.18 -15.32 21.77
C MET A 217 9.69 -15.55 21.66
N PRO A 218 10.26 -15.66 20.44
CA PRO A 218 11.69 -15.80 20.25
C PRO A 218 12.47 -14.69 20.97
N ALA A 219 13.65 -14.98 21.51
CA ALA A 219 14.44 -13.98 22.24
C ALA A 219 14.74 -12.72 21.42
N TRP A 220 14.89 -12.85 20.09
CA TRP A 220 15.03 -11.71 19.19
C TRP A 220 13.77 -10.84 19.13
N PHE A 221 12.59 -11.46 19.23
CA PHE A 221 11.30 -10.76 19.24
C PHE A 221 11.08 -10.06 20.58
N ILE A 222 11.50 -10.66 21.70
CA ILE A 222 11.47 -10.01 23.02
C ILE A 222 12.37 -8.78 23.02
N ALA A 223 13.62 -8.90 22.54
CA ALA A 223 14.54 -7.77 22.44
C ALA A 223 14.03 -6.67 21.50
N PHE A 224 13.46 -7.05 20.35
CA PHE A 224 12.83 -6.12 19.41
C PHE A 224 11.62 -5.41 20.03
N TYR A 225 10.75 -6.16 20.72
CA TYR A 225 9.55 -5.62 21.35
C TYR A 225 9.89 -4.70 22.53
N GLU A 226 10.89 -5.06 23.33
CA GLU A 226 11.42 -4.17 24.38
C GLU A 226 11.98 -2.88 23.78
N GLN A 227 12.73 -2.96 22.68
CA GLN A 227 13.29 -1.78 22.01
C GLN A 227 12.20 -0.90 21.38
N TYR A 228 11.19 -1.51 20.76
CA TYR A 228 10.03 -0.82 20.20
C TYR A 228 9.22 -0.08 21.28
N VAL A 229 8.91 -0.75 22.40
CA VAL A 229 8.15 -0.15 23.50
C VAL A 229 8.93 1.00 24.14
N ARG A 230 10.25 0.83 24.33
CA ARG A 230 11.11 1.86 24.95
C ARG A 230 11.20 3.13 24.09
N GLN A 231 11.40 2.97 22.78
CA GLN A 231 11.41 4.06 21.82
C GLN A 231 10.05 4.78 21.76
N HIS A 232 8.95 4.02 21.82
CA HIS A 232 7.60 4.59 21.83
C HIS A 232 7.31 5.37 23.13
N THR A 233 7.75 4.88 24.29
CA THR A 233 7.59 5.62 25.56
C THR A 233 8.43 6.88 25.61
N GLU A 234 9.67 6.86 25.09
CA GLU A 234 10.54 8.04 25.03
C GLU A 234 9.97 9.14 24.13
N ILE A 235 9.36 8.77 23.00
CA ILE A 235 8.64 9.70 22.12
C ILE A 235 7.41 10.28 22.82
N MET A 236 6.63 9.46 23.54
CA MET A 236 5.43 9.91 24.25
C MET A 236 5.75 10.81 25.45
N ASP A 237 6.86 10.57 26.15
CA ASP A 237 7.32 11.43 27.25
C ASP A 237 7.92 12.73 26.74
N ALA A 238 8.62 12.72 25.60
CA ALA A 238 9.09 13.93 24.92
C ALA A 238 7.94 14.85 24.45
N LEU A 239 6.78 14.27 24.11
CA LEU A 239 5.57 15.01 23.77
C LEU A 239 4.81 15.55 24.99
N ARG A 240 5.01 14.96 26.18
CA ARG A 240 4.29 15.35 27.41
C ARG A 240 4.95 16.47 28.19
N TYR A 241 6.25 16.70 27.99
CA TYR A 241 7.03 17.76 28.65
C TYR A 241 7.73 18.66 27.61
N PRO A 242 7.04 19.66 27.05
CA PRO A 242 7.74 20.72 26.33
C PRO A 242 8.66 21.44 27.32
N LYS A 243 9.97 21.39 27.08
CA LYS A 243 10.92 22.26 27.78
C LYS A 243 10.58 23.71 27.47
N ASP A 244 10.42 24.45 28.56
CA ASP A 244 9.93 25.81 28.67
C ASP A 244 10.69 26.85 27.80
N GLY A 245 9.95 27.81 27.25
CA GLY A 245 10.53 29.07 26.73
C GLY A 245 10.00 29.59 25.39
N SER A 246 8.75 30.09 25.32
CA SER A 246 8.41 31.37 24.64
C SER A 246 6.91 31.70 24.72
N LYS A 247 6.63 33.01 24.82
CA LYS A 247 5.37 33.68 25.24
C LYS A 247 4.18 33.46 24.28
N PRO A 248 2.93 33.64 24.76
CA PRO A 248 1.74 33.53 23.91
C PRO A 248 1.62 34.76 23.01
N VAL A 249 1.30 34.54 21.73
CA VAL A 249 0.84 35.58 20.81
C VAL A 249 -0.56 35.23 20.35
N ASP A 250 -1.37 36.28 20.32
CA ASP A 250 -2.81 36.30 20.34
C ASP A 250 -3.51 35.55 19.20
N GLU A 251 -4.66 35.00 19.59
CA GLU A 251 -5.66 34.35 18.78
C GLU A 251 -6.33 35.37 17.84
N GLU A 252 -5.75 35.59 16.65
CA GLU A 252 -6.43 36.31 15.58
C GLU A 252 -6.98 35.35 14.53
N LYS A 253 -8.31 35.34 14.50
CA LYS A 253 -9.23 34.64 13.61
C LYS A 253 -8.94 34.92 12.14
N ALA A 254 -8.09 34.10 11.50
CA ALA A 254 -7.95 34.09 10.05
C ALA A 254 -8.94 33.09 9.42
N GLN A 255 -10.09 33.60 8.98
CA GLN A 255 -10.91 32.95 7.97
C GLN A 255 -10.09 32.86 6.68
N VAL A 256 -9.55 31.68 6.34
CA VAL A 256 -8.98 31.45 5.01
C VAL A 256 -10.10 31.06 4.08
N THR A 257 -10.56 32.08 3.34
CA THR A 257 -11.32 31.97 2.10
C THR A 257 -10.68 30.91 1.21
N VAL A 258 -11.47 29.91 0.83
CA VAL A 258 -11.15 28.91 -0.19
C VAL A 258 -10.61 29.63 -1.41
N THR A 259 -9.30 29.49 -1.65
CA THR A 259 -8.67 30.04 -2.83
C THR A 259 -9.19 29.26 -4.03
N GLU A 260 -9.99 29.98 -4.80
CA GLU A 260 -10.36 29.74 -6.17
C GLU A 260 -9.19 29.15 -6.97
N TYR A 261 -9.48 28.17 -7.83
CA TYR A 261 -8.56 27.68 -8.86
C TYR A 261 -8.29 28.83 -9.86
N ALA A 262 -7.39 29.73 -9.49
CA ALA A 262 -6.77 30.68 -10.40
C ALA A 262 -5.57 29.99 -11.07
N VAL A 263 -5.56 30.05 -12.39
CA VAL A 263 -4.46 29.58 -13.24
C VAL A 263 -3.45 30.72 -13.32
N GLU A 264 -2.24 30.54 -12.76
CA GLU A 264 -0.99 31.32 -12.90
C GLU A 264 -0.10 30.85 -11.71
N ASP A 265 1.11 30.29 -11.80
CA ASP A 265 2.12 30.07 -12.84
C ASP A 265 2.55 28.58 -12.79
N GLU A 266 2.88 27.97 -13.94
CA GLU A 266 3.40 26.59 -13.96
C GLU A 266 4.81 26.56 -13.37
N GLU A 267 4.94 26.24 -12.08
CA GLU A 267 6.16 25.68 -11.51
C GLU A 267 6.67 24.58 -12.46
N PRO A 268 7.95 24.60 -12.89
CA PRO A 268 8.46 23.60 -13.81
C PRO A 268 8.31 22.23 -13.15
N VAL A 269 7.40 21.42 -13.68
CA VAL A 269 7.15 20.10 -13.12
C VAL A 269 8.48 19.34 -13.12
N ASP A 270 8.93 18.95 -11.94
CA ASP A 270 10.19 18.22 -11.79
C ASP A 270 10.17 16.99 -12.70
N GLN A 271 11.02 17.02 -13.73
CA GLN A 271 11.08 15.97 -14.74
C GLN A 271 11.44 14.62 -14.12
N THR A 272 12.17 14.61 -13.01
CA THR A 272 12.56 13.38 -12.31
C THR A 272 11.37 12.77 -11.58
N LEU A 273 10.55 13.58 -10.92
CA LEU A 273 9.29 13.16 -10.28
C LEU A 273 8.28 12.64 -11.30
N LEU A 274 8.13 13.33 -12.44
CA LEU A 274 7.28 12.87 -13.54
C LEU A 274 7.72 11.51 -14.09
N GLN A 275 9.03 11.33 -14.29
CA GLN A 275 9.58 10.07 -14.78
C GLN A 275 9.32 8.93 -13.79
N LYS A 276 9.47 9.17 -12.47
CA LYS A 276 9.14 8.19 -11.42
C LYS A 276 7.67 7.78 -11.48
N MET A 277 6.75 8.73 -11.30
CA MET A 277 5.32 8.44 -11.25
C MET A 277 4.81 7.83 -12.56
N SER A 278 5.34 8.28 -13.71
CA SER A 278 5.01 7.71 -15.02
C SER A 278 5.55 6.30 -15.20
N THR A 279 6.68 5.93 -14.58
CA THR A 279 7.23 4.57 -14.69
C THR A 279 6.46 3.61 -13.78
N ASN A 280 6.22 3.99 -12.53
CA ASN A 280 5.43 3.19 -11.59
C ASN A 280 4.03 2.92 -12.14
N ILE A 281 3.38 3.92 -12.74
CA ILE A 281 2.06 3.72 -13.32
C ILE A 281 2.07 2.84 -14.57
N THR A 282 3.13 2.92 -15.38
CA THR A 282 3.30 2.05 -16.57
C THR A 282 3.55 0.60 -16.14
N LEU A 283 4.28 0.39 -15.03
CA LEU A 283 4.51 -0.95 -14.46
C LEU A 283 3.23 -1.53 -13.86
N LEU A 284 2.47 -0.73 -13.12
CA LEU A 284 1.15 -1.09 -12.59
C LEU A 284 0.18 -1.45 -13.73
N GLU A 285 0.09 -0.59 -14.75
CA GLU A 285 -0.70 -0.83 -15.94
C GLU A 285 -0.28 -2.12 -16.64
N GLY A 286 1.03 -2.36 -16.83
CA GLY A 286 1.54 -3.59 -17.43
C GLY A 286 1.03 -4.86 -16.74
N GLY A 287 1.02 -4.90 -15.40
CA GLY A 287 0.47 -6.01 -14.63
C GLY A 287 -1.03 -6.23 -14.87
N ILE A 288 -1.81 -5.14 -14.94
CA ILE A 288 -3.25 -5.18 -15.24
C ILE A 288 -3.52 -5.62 -16.68
N LEU A 289 -2.72 -5.15 -17.64
CA LEU A 289 -2.91 -5.44 -19.07
C LEU A 289 -2.76 -6.94 -19.37
N PHE A 290 -1.73 -7.60 -18.83
CA PHE A 290 -1.52 -9.03 -19.09
C PHE A 290 -2.71 -9.87 -18.63
N HIS A 291 -3.23 -9.59 -17.45
CA HIS A 291 -4.42 -10.25 -16.94
C HIS A 291 -5.64 -9.99 -17.84
N SER A 292 -5.84 -8.74 -18.26
CA SER A 292 -6.98 -8.32 -19.09
C SER A 292 -7.05 -9.07 -20.44
N VAL A 293 -5.90 -9.47 -21.02
CA VAL A 293 -5.89 -10.28 -22.26
C VAL A 293 -6.52 -11.65 -22.03
N PHE A 294 -6.13 -12.35 -20.96
CA PHE A 294 -6.63 -13.68 -20.65
C PHE A 294 -8.11 -13.65 -20.25
N VAL A 295 -8.53 -12.63 -19.49
CA VAL A 295 -9.94 -12.38 -19.20
C VAL A 295 -10.74 -12.26 -20.50
N GLY A 296 -10.25 -11.45 -21.45
CA GLY A 296 -10.90 -11.29 -22.75
C GLY A 296 -11.00 -12.62 -23.52
N MET A 297 -9.92 -13.40 -23.54
CA MET A 297 -9.94 -14.72 -24.18
C MET A 297 -10.96 -15.65 -23.54
N THR A 298 -11.02 -15.74 -22.20
CA THR A 298 -12.01 -16.55 -21.48
C THR A 298 -13.44 -16.15 -21.82
N VAL A 299 -13.77 -14.85 -21.78
CA VAL A 299 -15.11 -14.35 -22.14
C VAL A 299 -15.51 -14.75 -23.56
N SER A 300 -14.57 -14.83 -24.49
CA SER A 300 -14.89 -15.19 -25.88
C SER A 300 -15.18 -16.67 -26.13
N ILE A 301 -14.74 -17.55 -25.23
CA ILE A 301 -14.90 -19.01 -25.37
C ILE A 301 -15.98 -19.57 -24.43
N THR A 302 -16.43 -18.81 -23.44
CA THR A 302 -17.50 -19.20 -22.52
C THR A 302 -18.87 -19.18 -23.19
N THR A 303 -19.54 -20.34 -23.28
CA THR A 303 -20.93 -20.46 -23.74
C THR A 303 -21.93 -20.46 -22.59
N GLU A 304 -21.70 -21.31 -21.60
CA GLU A 304 -22.57 -21.44 -20.43
C GLU A 304 -22.50 -20.20 -19.54
N GLY A 305 -23.64 -19.59 -19.24
CA GLY A 305 -23.70 -18.41 -18.38
C GLY A 305 -23.06 -17.16 -18.98
N PHE A 306 -22.81 -17.11 -20.29
CA PHE A 306 -22.14 -15.98 -20.97
C PHE A 306 -22.70 -14.61 -20.58
N ILE A 307 -24.02 -14.44 -20.51
CA ILE A 307 -24.63 -13.14 -20.14
C ILE A 307 -24.26 -12.72 -18.71
N ILE A 308 -24.24 -13.67 -17.77
CA ILE A 308 -23.89 -13.40 -16.37
C ILE A 308 -22.42 -12.99 -16.30
N LEU A 309 -21.54 -13.76 -16.95
CA LEU A 309 -20.11 -13.45 -17.06
C LEU A 309 -19.88 -12.09 -17.72
N LEU A 310 -20.59 -11.78 -18.81
CA LEU A 310 -20.47 -10.51 -19.52
C LEU A 310 -20.86 -9.33 -18.64
N VAL A 311 -21.95 -9.45 -17.88
CA VAL A 311 -22.37 -8.40 -16.92
C VAL A 311 -21.33 -8.25 -15.82
N ALA A 312 -20.86 -9.36 -15.24
CA ALA A 312 -19.86 -9.33 -14.19
C ALA A 312 -18.54 -8.70 -14.69
N ILE A 313 -18.02 -9.13 -15.83
CA ILE A 313 -16.80 -8.57 -16.44
C ILE A 313 -16.99 -7.11 -16.85
N SER A 314 -18.17 -6.70 -17.30
CA SER A 314 -18.45 -5.28 -17.57
C SER A 314 -18.26 -4.41 -16.34
N PHE A 315 -18.75 -4.85 -15.17
CA PHE A 315 -18.53 -4.14 -13.91
C PHE A 315 -17.11 -4.27 -13.38
N HIS A 316 -16.48 -5.45 -13.54
CA HIS A 316 -15.09 -5.70 -13.16
C HIS A 316 -14.17 -4.69 -13.86
N GLN A 317 -14.29 -4.62 -15.18
CA GLN A 317 -13.48 -3.77 -16.04
C GLN A 317 -13.76 -2.28 -15.83
N LEU A 318 -15.02 -1.92 -15.51
CA LEU A 318 -15.39 -0.56 -15.14
C LEU A 318 -14.71 -0.15 -13.82
N PHE A 319 -14.74 -1.00 -12.79
CA PHE A 319 -14.16 -0.72 -11.48
C PHE A 319 -12.64 -0.69 -11.53
N GLU A 320 -12.02 -1.66 -12.19
CA GLU A 320 -10.56 -1.69 -12.38
C GLU A 320 -10.10 -0.48 -13.20
N GLY A 321 -10.85 -0.13 -14.25
CA GLY A 321 -10.64 1.08 -15.04
C GLY A 321 -10.74 2.34 -14.20
N LEU A 322 -11.75 2.47 -13.32
CA LEU A 322 -11.87 3.62 -12.42
C LEU A 322 -10.65 3.74 -11.50
N GLY A 323 -10.16 2.60 -10.98
CA GLY A 323 -8.95 2.54 -10.17
C GLY A 323 -7.72 3.03 -10.91
N LEU A 324 -7.41 2.44 -12.06
CA LEU A 324 -6.27 2.84 -12.89
C LEU A 324 -6.40 4.29 -13.39
N GLY A 325 -7.58 4.67 -13.89
CA GLY A 325 -7.86 6.00 -14.40
C GLY A 325 -7.66 7.09 -13.34
N SER A 326 -8.05 6.83 -12.08
CA SER A 326 -7.82 7.77 -10.97
C SER A 326 -6.33 8.00 -10.70
N ARG A 327 -5.50 6.97 -10.91
CA ARG A 327 -4.04 7.07 -10.77
C ARG A 327 -3.41 7.80 -11.96
N ILE A 328 -3.88 7.53 -13.18
CA ILE A 328 -3.43 8.26 -14.37
C ILE A 328 -3.78 9.74 -14.23
N ALA A 329 -4.97 10.04 -13.71
CA ALA A 329 -5.39 11.40 -13.42
C ALA A 329 -4.56 12.04 -12.31
N ALA A 330 -4.06 11.32 -11.32
CA ALA A 330 -3.23 11.89 -10.25
C ALA A 330 -1.89 12.44 -10.77
N VAL A 331 -1.28 11.80 -11.78
CA VAL A 331 -0.01 12.24 -12.37
C VAL A 331 -0.15 13.64 -13.01
N PRO A 332 0.76 14.59 -12.73
CA PRO A 332 0.71 15.96 -13.25
C PRO A 332 1.19 16.06 -14.71
N TYR A 333 0.56 15.32 -15.63
CA TYR A 333 0.90 15.40 -17.05
C TYR A 333 0.62 16.81 -17.61
N PRO A 334 1.51 17.35 -18.48
CA PRO A 334 1.25 18.60 -19.19
C PRO A 334 -0.11 18.58 -19.90
N LYS A 335 -0.78 19.73 -19.97
CA LYS A 335 -2.13 19.83 -20.56
C LYS A 335 -2.19 19.30 -22.00
N THR A 336 -1.12 19.53 -22.77
CA THR A 336 -0.92 19.10 -24.16
C THR A 336 -0.47 17.64 -24.33
N SER A 337 -0.15 16.93 -23.24
CA SER A 337 0.36 15.56 -23.32
C SER A 337 -0.72 14.55 -23.69
N PHE A 338 -0.44 13.74 -24.72
CA PHE A 338 -1.30 12.64 -25.18
C PHE A 338 -1.10 11.34 -24.38
N ARG A 339 -0.02 11.24 -23.58
CA ARG A 339 0.29 10.06 -22.75
C ARG A 339 -0.91 9.50 -21.97
N PRO A 340 -1.64 10.28 -21.15
CA PRO A 340 -2.73 9.73 -20.35
C PRO A 340 -3.85 9.13 -21.21
N TRP A 341 -4.12 9.68 -22.39
CA TRP A 341 -5.10 9.12 -23.32
C TRP A 341 -4.61 7.83 -23.97
N LEU A 342 -3.30 7.72 -24.23
CA LEU A 342 -2.71 6.47 -24.71
C LEU A 342 -2.83 5.36 -23.67
N LEU A 343 -2.61 5.63 -22.38
CA LEU A 343 -2.79 4.64 -21.30
C LEU A 343 -4.26 4.24 -21.15
N VAL A 344 -5.19 5.20 -21.24
CA VAL A 344 -6.63 4.91 -21.25
C VAL A 344 -7.01 3.99 -22.42
N LEU A 345 -6.46 4.23 -23.61
CA LEU A 345 -6.70 3.40 -24.78
C LEU A 345 -6.03 2.02 -24.66
N ALA A 346 -4.81 1.95 -24.12
CA ALA A 346 -4.11 0.70 -23.88
C ALA A 346 -4.91 -0.20 -22.94
N PHE A 347 -5.32 0.31 -21.77
CA PHE A 347 -6.23 -0.40 -20.87
C PHE A 347 -7.55 -0.77 -21.56
N GLY A 348 -8.20 0.21 -22.20
CA GLY A 348 -9.52 0.05 -22.79
C GLY A 348 -9.60 -1.05 -23.86
N THR A 349 -8.56 -1.17 -24.68
CA THR A 349 -8.54 -2.08 -25.83
C THR A 349 -7.97 -3.46 -25.52
N THR A 350 -7.27 -3.64 -24.40
CA THR A 350 -6.56 -4.90 -24.12
C THR A 350 -7.49 -6.10 -23.92
N ALA A 351 -8.55 -5.98 -23.12
CA ALA A 351 -9.56 -7.03 -22.99
C ALA A 351 -10.31 -7.32 -24.30
N PRO A 352 -10.76 -6.32 -25.08
CA PRO A 352 -11.31 -6.53 -26.42
C PRO A 352 -10.35 -7.21 -27.41
N ILE A 353 -9.05 -6.91 -27.34
CA ILE A 353 -8.02 -7.62 -28.12
C ILE A 353 -7.96 -9.09 -27.69
N GLY A 354 -7.98 -9.36 -26.38
CA GLY A 354 -8.09 -10.73 -25.84
C GLY A 354 -9.34 -11.45 -26.35
N GLN A 355 -10.51 -10.79 -26.34
CA GLN A 355 -11.75 -11.34 -26.88
C GLN A 355 -11.65 -11.62 -28.38
N ALA A 356 -11.05 -10.72 -29.15
CA ALA A 356 -10.84 -10.93 -30.58
C ALA A 356 -9.91 -12.11 -30.85
N ILE A 357 -8.82 -12.26 -30.09
CA ILE A 357 -7.91 -13.40 -30.18
C ILE A 357 -8.67 -14.69 -29.86
N GLY A 358 -9.37 -14.75 -28.73
CA GLY A 358 -10.09 -15.96 -28.34
C GLY A 358 -11.24 -16.30 -29.30
N LEU A 359 -11.94 -15.32 -29.87
CA LEU A 359 -12.92 -15.52 -30.95
C LEU A 359 -12.30 -16.17 -32.19
N LEU A 360 -11.08 -15.78 -32.57
CA LEU A 360 -10.33 -16.31 -33.71
C LEU A 360 -9.79 -17.72 -33.43
N THR A 361 -9.32 -17.96 -32.20
CA THR A 361 -8.69 -19.22 -31.81
C THR A 361 -9.65 -20.21 -31.17
N ARG A 362 -10.95 -19.91 -31.02
CA ARG A 362 -11.91 -20.72 -30.26
C ARG A 362 -12.01 -22.20 -30.66
N ASN A 363 -11.73 -22.52 -31.93
CA ASN A 363 -11.78 -23.89 -32.44
C ASN A 363 -10.45 -24.64 -32.28
N THR A 364 -9.37 -23.95 -31.86
CA THR A 364 -8.00 -24.47 -31.85
C THR A 364 -7.29 -24.31 -30.51
N TYR A 365 -7.74 -23.38 -29.67
CA TYR A 365 -7.20 -23.11 -28.34
C TYR A 365 -8.13 -23.70 -27.27
N ASP A 366 -7.57 -24.58 -26.45
CA ASP A 366 -8.24 -25.15 -25.29
C ASP A 366 -7.64 -24.52 -24.01
N PRO A 367 -8.40 -23.71 -23.25
CA PRO A 367 -7.93 -23.08 -22.01
C PRO A 367 -7.55 -24.11 -20.94
N ASP A 368 -8.16 -25.29 -20.97
CA ASP A 368 -7.94 -26.37 -20.00
C ASP A 368 -6.78 -27.29 -20.42
N SER A 369 -6.12 -27.00 -21.54
CA SER A 369 -4.88 -27.67 -21.92
C SER A 369 -3.77 -27.39 -20.91
N ALA A 370 -2.82 -28.33 -20.77
CA ALA A 370 -1.69 -28.18 -19.84
C ALA A 370 -0.92 -26.87 -20.09
N PHE A 371 -0.73 -26.52 -21.37
CA PHE A 371 -0.06 -25.29 -21.76
C PHE A 371 -0.87 -24.04 -21.41
N GLY A 372 -2.18 -24.05 -21.65
CA GLY A 372 -3.09 -22.96 -21.28
C GLY A 372 -3.08 -22.69 -19.78
N LEU A 373 -3.26 -23.74 -18.97
CA LEU A 373 -3.24 -23.68 -17.51
C LEU A 373 -1.91 -23.13 -16.96
N ILE A 374 -0.78 -23.60 -17.49
CA ILE A 374 0.54 -23.12 -17.07
C ILE A 374 0.71 -21.63 -17.41
N ILE A 375 0.39 -21.22 -18.64
CA ILE A 375 0.53 -19.82 -19.05
C ILE A 375 -0.37 -18.92 -18.21
N VAL A 376 -1.67 -19.22 -18.13
CA VAL A 376 -2.64 -18.41 -17.38
C VAL A 376 -2.20 -18.28 -15.93
N GLY A 377 -1.80 -19.39 -15.30
CA GLY A 377 -1.41 -19.36 -13.89
C GLY A 377 -0.09 -18.63 -13.63
N VAL A 378 0.93 -18.77 -14.48
CA VAL A 378 2.20 -18.03 -14.35
C VAL A 378 1.98 -16.53 -14.55
N PHE A 379 1.27 -16.12 -15.60
CA PHE A 379 1.03 -14.70 -15.87
C PHE A 379 0.13 -14.05 -14.81
N ASN A 380 -0.88 -14.75 -14.30
CA ASN A 380 -1.70 -14.24 -13.19
C ASN A 380 -0.91 -14.17 -11.88
N ALA A 381 0.02 -15.11 -11.60
CA ALA A 381 0.90 -15.02 -10.43
C ALA A 381 1.83 -13.79 -10.51
N ILE A 382 2.45 -13.56 -11.67
CA ILE A 382 3.29 -12.38 -11.91
C ILE A 382 2.46 -11.10 -11.75
N SER A 383 1.31 -11.03 -12.42
CA SER A 383 0.43 -9.87 -12.37
C SER A 383 -0.04 -9.59 -10.94
N SER A 384 -0.41 -10.64 -10.19
CA SER A 384 -0.78 -10.52 -8.78
C SER A 384 0.34 -9.92 -7.94
N GLY A 385 1.59 -10.35 -8.12
CA GLY A 385 2.70 -9.83 -7.31
C GLY A 385 3.02 -8.36 -7.61
N LEU A 386 2.95 -7.97 -8.89
CA LEU A 386 3.08 -6.58 -9.32
C LEU A 386 1.94 -5.71 -8.74
N LEU A 387 0.69 -6.15 -8.84
CA LEU A 387 -0.45 -5.40 -8.32
C LEU A 387 -0.47 -5.34 -6.79
N ILE A 388 -0.10 -6.41 -6.07
CA ILE A 388 -0.03 -6.40 -4.61
C ILE A 388 0.98 -5.35 -4.15
N TYR A 389 2.17 -5.34 -4.74
CA TYR A 389 3.18 -4.34 -4.42
C TYR A 389 2.67 -2.94 -4.69
N ALA A 390 2.21 -2.67 -5.91
CA ALA A 390 1.73 -1.36 -6.30
C ALA A 390 0.57 -0.89 -5.41
N ALA A 391 -0.42 -1.76 -5.18
CA ALA A 391 -1.62 -1.39 -4.43
C ALA A 391 -1.35 -1.19 -2.92
N LEU A 392 -0.46 -1.99 -2.31
CA LEU A 392 -0.16 -1.87 -0.88
C LEU A 392 0.92 -0.83 -0.58
N VAL A 393 2.01 -0.83 -1.35
CA VAL A 393 3.17 0.04 -1.12
C VAL A 393 2.95 1.40 -1.79
N ASP A 394 2.76 1.42 -3.11
CA ASP A 394 2.72 2.68 -3.86
C ASP A 394 1.41 3.44 -3.70
N LEU A 395 0.31 2.74 -3.40
CA LEU A 395 -1.01 3.36 -3.27
C LEU A 395 -1.47 3.46 -1.82
N LEU A 396 -1.60 2.34 -1.10
CA LEU A 396 -2.21 2.36 0.23
C LEU A 396 -1.30 3.00 1.28
N ALA A 397 -0.02 2.62 1.35
CA ALA A 397 0.91 3.22 2.28
C ALA A 397 1.14 4.70 1.95
N GLU A 398 1.37 5.04 0.69
CA GLU A 398 1.56 6.44 0.26
C GLU A 398 0.31 7.30 0.53
N ASP A 399 -0.89 6.79 0.27
CA ASP A 399 -2.13 7.57 0.45
C ASP A 399 -2.47 7.82 1.94
N PHE A 400 -2.00 7.02 2.89
CA PHE A 400 -2.44 7.09 4.30
C PHE A 400 -1.33 7.31 5.32
N LEU A 401 -0.13 6.81 5.04
CA LEU A 401 1.02 6.77 5.95
C LEU A 401 2.12 7.75 5.55
N SER A 402 2.05 8.37 4.37
CA SER A 402 3.01 9.40 3.96
C SER A 402 2.92 10.65 4.86
N GLU A 403 4.01 11.40 4.89
CA GLU A 403 4.08 12.66 5.65
C GLU A 403 3.08 13.70 5.11
N GLU A 404 2.91 13.75 3.78
CA GLU A 404 1.90 14.58 3.12
C GLU A 404 0.48 14.19 3.57
N ALA A 405 0.16 12.89 3.63
CA ALA A 405 -1.13 12.42 4.11
C ALA A 405 -1.40 12.77 5.59
N ASN A 406 -0.35 12.82 6.42
CA ASN A 406 -0.46 13.23 7.83
C ASN A 406 -0.69 14.74 7.98
N GLN A 407 -0.16 15.56 7.07
CA GLN A 407 -0.35 17.01 7.09
C GLN A 407 -1.69 17.44 6.48
N LEU A 408 -2.14 16.77 5.41
CA LEU A 408 -3.33 17.17 4.65
C LEU A 408 -4.64 16.52 5.15
N MET A 409 -4.59 15.36 5.81
CA MET A 409 -5.81 14.63 6.21
C MET A 409 -5.93 14.44 7.72
N GLY A 410 -6.99 15.01 8.30
CA GLY A 410 -7.41 14.70 9.67
C GLY A 410 -7.95 13.28 9.83
N GLY A 411 -7.97 12.76 11.06
CA GLY A 411 -8.37 11.37 11.33
C GLY A 411 -9.77 10.98 10.81
N LYS A 412 -10.73 11.92 10.81
CA LYS A 412 -12.07 11.69 10.25
C LYS A 412 -12.07 11.52 8.74
N ASP A 413 -11.20 12.24 8.03
CA ASP A 413 -11.11 12.14 6.58
C ASP A 413 -10.32 10.90 6.16
N LYS A 414 -9.31 10.50 6.94
CA LYS A 414 -8.67 9.18 6.81
C LYS A 414 -9.68 8.04 7.00
N ALA A 415 -10.55 8.12 8.02
CA ALA A 415 -11.58 7.11 8.22
C ALA A 415 -12.58 7.02 7.04
N LYS A 416 -12.99 8.17 6.47
CA LYS A 416 -13.84 8.19 5.27
C LYS A 416 -13.12 7.64 4.04
N ALA A 417 -11.85 8.02 3.81
CA ALA A 417 -11.02 7.49 2.74
C ALA A 417 -10.93 5.97 2.84
N PHE A 418 -10.62 5.46 4.03
CA PHE A 418 -10.54 4.03 4.27
C PHE A 418 -11.88 3.33 4.06
N GLY A 419 -12.99 3.96 4.43
CA GLY A 419 -14.34 3.49 4.09
C GLY A 419 -14.55 3.31 2.58
N TRP A 420 -14.05 4.23 1.75
CA TRP A 420 -14.08 4.07 0.28
C TRP A 420 -13.17 2.94 -0.22
N VAL A 421 -11.98 2.77 0.37
CA VAL A 421 -11.10 1.63 0.07
C VAL A 421 -11.84 0.30 0.34
N LEU A 422 -12.46 0.16 1.51
CA LEU A 422 -13.21 -1.05 1.85
C LEU A 422 -14.40 -1.27 0.92
N LEU A 423 -15.12 -0.21 0.53
CA LEU A 423 -16.22 -0.29 -0.43
C LEU A 423 -15.73 -0.78 -1.80
N GLY A 424 -14.59 -0.28 -2.27
CA GLY A 424 -13.98 -0.71 -3.53
C GLY A 424 -13.55 -2.17 -3.50
N ALA A 425 -12.88 -2.58 -2.42
CA ALA A 425 -12.48 -3.97 -2.23
C ALA A 425 -13.69 -4.91 -2.16
N LEU A 426 -14.73 -4.53 -1.41
CA LEU A 426 -15.97 -5.29 -1.31
C LEU A 426 -16.69 -5.40 -2.66
N GLY A 427 -16.86 -4.28 -3.36
CA GLY A 427 -17.50 -4.25 -4.68
C GLY A 427 -16.79 -5.15 -5.67
N MET A 428 -15.45 -5.05 -5.74
CA MET A 428 -14.65 -5.89 -6.63
C MET A 428 -14.68 -7.37 -6.25
N SER A 429 -14.69 -7.69 -4.94
CA SER A 429 -14.78 -9.08 -4.47
C SER A 429 -16.13 -9.72 -4.80
N ILE A 430 -17.22 -8.94 -4.70
CA ILE A 430 -18.55 -9.41 -5.10
C ILE A 430 -18.60 -9.65 -6.60
N VAL A 431 -18.12 -8.70 -7.41
CA VAL A 431 -18.11 -8.86 -8.87
C VAL A 431 -17.24 -10.05 -9.28
N GLY A 432 -16.05 -10.20 -8.70
CA GLY A 432 -15.15 -11.32 -8.94
C GLY A 432 -15.67 -12.68 -8.47
N ALA A 433 -16.77 -12.75 -7.72
CA ALA A 433 -17.43 -14.01 -7.42
C ALA A 433 -18.33 -14.50 -8.58
N PHE A 434 -18.70 -13.61 -9.50
CA PHE A 434 -19.53 -13.91 -10.67
C PHE A 434 -18.77 -13.77 -12.00
N ALA A 435 -17.57 -13.21 -11.96
CA ALA A 435 -16.64 -13.04 -13.07
C ALA A 435 -15.50 -14.04 -12.94
#